data_AF-A0A1Y6CWS8-F1
#
_entry.id   AF-A0A1Y6CWS8-F1
#
_cell.length_a   1.000
_cell.length_b   1.000
_cell.length_c   1.000
_cell.angle_alpha   90.00
_cell.angle_beta   90.00
_cell.angle_gamma   90.00
#
_symmetry.space_group_name_H-M   'P 1'
#
loop_
_entity.id
_entity.type
_entity.pdbx_description
1 polymer ?
#
loop_
_entity_poly.entity_id
_entity_poly.type
_entity_poly.pdbx_seq_one_letter_code
_entity_poly.pdbx_strand_id
1 'polypeptide(L)'
;MNFVLIFASFLSGLAFLAHAFIGDKEYRALKPGSEEDAKPMETWIQTRCGWHWVSLDLLAVSVLLFVLASTQIIQAKTEILHLLSLYHLACGCVWLLTLLFSKSHNRQIFVLGQWIFCFIQASLIYWGA
;
A
#
# COMPACT_ATOMS: atom_id res chain seq x y z
N MET A 1 -10.54 9.12 21.54
CA MET A 1 -9.36 8.57 20.86
C MET A 1 -9.71 7.16 20.40
N ASN A 2 -9.65 6.89 19.10
CA ASN A 2 -10.05 5.60 18.55
C ASN A 2 -8.84 4.67 18.43
N PHE A 3 -8.72 3.70 19.35
CA PHE A 3 -7.58 2.78 19.38
C PHE A 3 -7.48 1.87 18.15
N VAL A 4 -8.62 1.55 17.50
CA VAL A 4 -8.63 0.75 16.26
C VAL A 4 -7.98 1.52 15.13
N LEU A 5 -8.32 2.81 14.98
CA LEU A 5 -7.73 3.68 13.96
C LEU A 5 -6.25 4.00 14.24
N ILE A 6 -5.85 4.10 15.52
CA ILE A 6 -4.44 4.23 15.89
C ILE A 6 -3.66 2.97 15.50
N PHE A 7 -4.22 1.79 15.73
CA PHE A 7 -3.61 0.54 15.31
C PHE A 7 -3.50 0.45 13.77
N ALA A 8 -4.57 0.80 13.06
CA ALA A 8 -4.57 0.86 11.59
C ALA A 8 -3.53 1.85 11.03
N SER A 9 -3.40 3.02 11.67
CA SER A 9 -2.36 4.01 11.39
C SER A 9 -0.96 3.42 11.57
N PHE A 10 -0.68 2.83 12.73
CA PHE A 10 0.62 2.23 13.02
C PHE A 10 0.97 1.11 12.04
N LEU A 11 0.00 0.25 11.71
CA LEU A 11 0.18 -0.81 10.73
C LEU A 11 0.52 -0.26 9.33
N SER A 12 -0.12 0.84 8.92
CA SER A 12 0.20 1.54 7.66
C SER A 12 1.60 2.18 7.70
N GLY A 13 2.00 2.76 8.84
CA GLY A 13 3.35 3.28 9.04
C GLY A 13 4.44 2.22 8.95
N LEU A 14 4.22 1.03 9.55
CA LEU A 14 5.13 -0.10 9.42
C LEU A 14 5.18 -0.62 7.97
N ALA A 15 4.03 -0.70 7.30
CA ALA A 15 3.97 -1.08 5.89
C ALA A 15 4.74 -0.09 5.02
N PHE A 16 4.63 1.22 5.26
CA PHE A 16 5.44 2.24 4.60
C PHE A 16 6.93 1.98 4.77
N LEU A 17 7.42 1.74 6.00
CA LEU A 17 8.85 1.49 6.24
C LEU A 17 9.33 0.24 5.52
N ALA A 18 8.59 -0.86 5.60
CA ALA A 18 8.93 -2.10 4.92
C ALA A 18 8.93 -1.91 3.39
N HIS A 19 7.89 -1.27 2.85
CA HIS A 19 7.72 -1.06 1.42
C HIS A 19 8.79 -0.10 0.86
N ALA A 20 8.97 1.07 1.47
CA ALA A 20 9.87 2.11 0.99
C ALA A 20 11.35 1.73 1.03
N PHE A 21 11.77 0.93 2.02
CA PHE A 21 13.18 0.63 2.25
C PHE A 21 13.56 -0.82 1.97
N ILE A 22 12.82 -1.77 2.55
CA ILE A 22 13.12 -3.20 2.40
C ILE A 22 12.74 -3.65 0.98
N GLY A 23 11.53 -3.31 0.55
CA GLY A 23 11.07 -3.62 -0.80
C GLY A 23 11.88 -2.91 -1.90
N ASP A 24 12.22 -1.63 -1.71
CA ASP A 24 13.05 -0.92 -2.70
C ASP A 24 14.43 -1.56 -2.88
N LYS A 25 15.02 -2.14 -1.83
CA LYS A 25 16.27 -2.90 -1.93
C LYS A 25 16.16 -4.05 -2.94
N GLU A 26 15.03 -4.76 -2.95
CA GLU A 26 14.77 -5.84 -3.91
C GLU A 26 14.64 -5.31 -5.34
N TYR A 27 13.91 -4.20 -5.54
CA TYR A 27 13.84 -3.55 -6.85
C TYR A 27 15.19 -3.06 -7.35
N ARG A 28 16.04 -2.54 -6.45
CA ARG A 28 17.40 -2.11 -6.80
C ARG A 28 18.28 -3.26 -7.25
N ALA A 29 18.10 -4.46 -6.70
CA ALA A 29 18.80 -5.66 -7.14
C ALA A 29 18.40 -6.10 -8.57
N LEU A 30 17.23 -5.68 -9.05
CA LEU A 30 16.73 -5.95 -10.40
C LEU A 30 17.15 -4.89 -11.44
N LYS A 31 18.06 -3.96 -11.10
CA LYS A 31 18.56 -2.95 -12.06
C LYS A 31 19.16 -3.68 -13.28
N PRO A 32 18.78 -3.31 -14.53
CA PRO A 32 19.41 -3.85 -15.73
C PRO A 32 20.93 -3.63 -15.72
N GLY A 33 21.69 -4.65 -16.17
CA GLY A 33 23.16 -4.64 -16.14
C GLY A 33 23.83 -3.88 -17.28
N SER A 34 23.11 -3.61 -18.36
CA SER A 34 23.56 -2.79 -19.50
C SER A 34 22.78 -1.48 -19.48
N GLU A 35 23.50 -0.35 -19.51
CA GLU A 35 22.87 0.98 -19.67
C GLU A 35 22.56 1.28 -21.15
N GLU A 36 23.02 0.42 -22.07
CA GLU A 36 22.75 0.51 -23.51
C GLU A 36 21.32 0.05 -23.86
N ASP A 37 20.73 -0.83 -23.04
CA ASP A 37 19.34 -1.25 -23.16
C ASP A 37 18.38 -0.20 -22.57
N ALA A 38 18.10 0.84 -23.36
CA ALA A 38 17.28 1.98 -22.93
C ALA A 38 15.89 1.59 -22.39
N LYS A 39 15.22 0.61 -23.03
CA LYS A 39 13.84 0.24 -22.69
C LYS A 39 13.70 -0.53 -21.36
N PRO A 40 14.52 -1.56 -21.08
CA PRO A 40 14.58 -2.18 -19.75
C PRO A 40 14.92 -1.19 -18.64
N MET A 41 15.86 -0.26 -18.88
CA MET A 41 16.22 0.77 -17.91
C MET A 41 15.03 1.70 -17.62
N GLU A 42 14.35 2.20 -18.65
CA GLU A 42 13.16 3.04 -18.51
C GLU A 42 12.05 2.34 -17.72
N THR A 43 11.77 1.08 -18.06
CA THR A 43 10.74 0.27 -17.38
C THR A 43 11.09 0.08 -15.89
N TRP A 44 12.36 -0.16 -15.58
CA TRP A 44 12.83 -0.30 -14.20
C TRP A 44 12.67 1.01 -13.42
N ILE A 45 13.04 2.16 -13.99
CA ILE A 45 12.85 3.48 -13.37
C ILE A 45 11.36 3.73 -13.13
N GLN A 46 10.50 3.55 -14.14
CA GLN A 46 9.05 3.75 -14.02
C GLN A 46 8.44 2.88 -12.92
N THR A 47 8.83 1.60 -12.86
CA THR A 47 8.33 0.68 -11.84
C THR A 47 8.76 1.10 -10.43
N ARG A 48 10.01 1.55 -10.25
CA ARG A 48 10.47 2.10 -8.96
C ARG A 48 9.79 3.41 -8.57
N CYS A 49 9.50 4.28 -9.54
CA CYS A 49 8.70 5.48 -9.30
C CYS A 49 7.29 5.11 -8.81
N GLY A 50 6.61 4.15 -9.46
CA GLY A 50 5.33 3.62 -9.01
C GLY A 50 5.39 3.02 -7.60
N TRP A 51 6.47 2.29 -7.29
CA TRP A 51 6.71 1.71 -5.97
C TRP A 51 6.81 2.78 -4.86
N HIS A 52 7.56 3.87 -5.11
CA HIS A 52 7.66 4.96 -4.14
C HIS A 52 6.39 5.82 -4.06
N TRP A 53 5.58 5.89 -5.12
CA TRP A 53 4.25 6.49 -5.05
C TRP A 53 3.38 5.73 -4.05
N VAL A 54 3.28 4.40 -4.16
CA VAL A 54 2.54 3.57 -3.19
C VAL A 54 3.08 3.75 -1.77
N SER A 55 4.39 3.91 -1.62
CA SER A 55 5.00 4.20 -0.30
C SER A 55 4.48 5.53 0.28
N LEU A 56 4.40 6.58 -0.54
CA LEU A 56 3.84 7.86 -0.11
C LEU A 56 2.37 7.72 0.29
N ASP A 57 1.58 6.94 -0.45
CA ASP A 57 0.18 6.69 -0.13
C ASP A 57 0.04 5.99 1.23
N LEU A 58 0.86 4.99 1.54
CA LEU A 58 0.89 4.32 2.84
C LEU A 58 1.22 5.29 3.99
N LEU A 59 2.18 6.20 3.78
CA LEU A 59 2.51 7.23 4.75
C LEU A 59 1.35 8.22 4.94
N ALA A 60 0.73 8.67 3.85
CA ALA A 60 -0.41 9.58 3.88
C ALA A 60 -1.60 8.98 4.63
N VAL A 61 -1.91 7.70 4.38
CA VAL A 61 -2.94 6.94 5.11
C VAL A 61 -2.59 6.84 6.59
N SER A 62 -1.34 6.51 6.93
CA SER A 62 -0.87 6.46 8.32
C SER A 62 -1.12 7.78 9.05
N VAL A 63 -0.71 8.90 8.46
CA VAL A 63 -0.88 10.23 9.04
C VAL A 63 -2.36 10.61 9.14
N LEU A 64 -3.14 10.40 8.09
CA LEU A 64 -4.56 10.74 8.06
C LEU A 64 -5.35 9.97 9.13
N LEU A 65 -5.12 8.66 9.25
CA LEU A 65 -5.76 7.84 10.28
C LEU A 65 -5.38 8.30 11.69
N PHE A 66 -4.11 8.66 11.93
CA PHE A 66 -3.66 9.19 13.21
C PHE A 66 -4.38 10.50 13.58
N VAL A 67 -4.50 11.42 12.60
CA VAL A 67 -5.19 12.71 12.77
C VAL A 67 -6.67 12.50 13.05
N LEU A 68 -7.34 11.63 12.29
CA LEU A 68 -8.76 11.31 12.47
C LEU A 68 -9.04 10.68 13.84
N ALA A 69 -8.12 9.84 14.33
CA ALA A 69 -8.25 9.14 15.61
C ALA A 69 -7.99 10.02 16.83
N SER A 70 -7.13 11.04 16.68
CA SER A 70 -6.55 11.80 17.81
C SER A 70 -7.05 13.24 17.92
N THR A 71 -7.58 13.82 16.83
CA THR A 71 -8.00 15.23 16.77
C THR A 71 -9.47 15.35 16.36
N GLN A 72 -10.07 16.53 16.51
CA GLN A 72 -11.42 16.86 16.01
C GLN A 72 -11.39 17.86 14.85
N ILE A 73 -10.22 18.03 14.20
CA ILE A 73 -10.03 19.04 13.14
C ILE A 73 -10.91 18.75 11.92
N ILE A 74 -11.08 17.46 11.59
CA ILE A 74 -11.88 17.01 10.46
C ILE A 74 -13.27 16.63 10.98
N GLN A 75 -14.32 17.25 10.43
CA GLN A 75 -15.71 17.01 10.83
C GLN A 75 -16.31 15.78 10.13
N ALA A 76 -16.06 15.60 8.83
CA ALA A 76 -16.58 14.49 8.01
C ALA A 76 -15.78 13.19 8.17
N LYS A 77 -15.57 12.76 9.43
CA LYS A 77 -14.67 11.64 9.74
C LYS A 77 -15.18 10.31 9.19
N THR A 78 -16.45 10.00 9.45
CA THR A 78 -17.06 8.71 9.11
C THR A 78 -17.12 8.53 7.60
N GLU A 79 -17.45 9.58 6.85
CA GLU A 79 -17.46 9.56 5.38
C GLU A 79 -16.06 9.30 4.82
N ILE A 80 -15.04 9.99 5.35
CA ILE A 80 -13.65 9.77 4.93
C ILE A 80 -13.19 8.35 5.26
N LEU A 81 -13.52 7.83 6.44
CA LEU A 81 -13.15 6.47 6.86
C LEU A 81 -13.84 5.42 5.99
N HIS A 82 -15.12 5.57 5.67
CA HIS A 82 -15.82 4.67 4.74
C HIS A 82 -15.21 4.69 3.34
N LEU A 83 -14.91 5.87 2.80
CA LEU A 83 -14.24 5.99 1.49
C LEU A 83 -12.86 5.34 1.52
N LEU A 84 -12.09 5.55 2.60
CA LEU A 84 -10.75 4.99 2.74
C LEU A 84 -10.77 3.46 2.93
N SER A 85 -11.77 2.94 3.63
CA SER A 85 -12.02 1.50 3.75
C SER A 85 -12.34 0.89 2.38
N LEU A 86 -13.27 1.49 1.64
CA LEU A 86 -13.64 1.05 0.30
C LEU A 86 -12.44 1.10 -0.66
N TYR A 87 -11.61 2.14 -0.56
CA TYR A 87 -10.40 2.27 -1.35
C TYR A 87 -9.44 1.10 -1.10
N HIS A 88 -9.14 0.77 0.17
CA HIS A 88 -8.27 -0.37 0.48
C HIS A 88 -8.87 -1.71 0.03
N LEU A 89 -10.19 -1.89 0.18
CA LEU A 89 -10.88 -3.07 -0.32
C LEU A 89 -10.72 -3.20 -1.84
N ALA A 90 -10.93 -2.10 -2.58
CA ALA A 90 -10.75 -2.06 -4.02
C ALA A 90 -9.31 -2.36 -4.43
N CYS A 91 -8.30 -1.80 -3.73
CA CYS A 91 -6.90 -2.12 -3.95
C CYS A 91 -6.61 -3.62 -3.79
N GLY A 92 -7.10 -4.25 -2.72
CA GLY A 92 -6.95 -5.68 -2.50
C GLY A 92 -7.59 -6.53 -3.61
N CYS A 93 -8.79 -6.15 -4.06
CA CYS A 93 -9.46 -6.80 -5.18
C CYS A 93 -8.69 -6.63 -6.50
N VAL A 94 -8.28 -5.40 -6.83
CA VAL A 94 -7.50 -5.12 -8.05
C VAL A 94 -6.18 -5.87 -8.05
N TRP A 95 -5.52 -5.98 -6.89
CA TRP A 95 -4.31 -6.78 -6.73
C TRP A 95 -4.56 -8.23 -7.13
N LEU A 96 -5.56 -8.89 -6.51
CA LEU A 96 -5.90 -10.28 -6.81
C LEU A 96 -6.31 -10.49 -8.26
N LEU A 97 -7.11 -9.59 -8.84
CA LEU A 97 -7.48 -9.63 -10.25
C LEU A 97 -6.24 -9.55 -11.15
N THR A 98 -5.31 -8.64 -10.85
CA THR A 98 -4.06 -8.49 -11.60
C THR A 98 -3.23 -9.78 -11.54
N LEU A 99 -3.16 -10.43 -10.38
CA LEU A 99 -2.49 -11.73 -10.24
C LEU A 99 -3.14 -12.82 -11.10
N LEU A 100 -4.48 -12.91 -11.08
CA LEU A 100 -5.23 -13.88 -11.89
C LEU A 100 -4.98 -13.69 -13.39
N PHE A 101 -4.93 -12.44 -13.87
CA PHE A 101 -4.72 -12.14 -15.29
C PHE A 101 -3.26 -12.23 -15.73
N SER A 102 -2.30 -12.12 -14.82
CA SER A 102 -0.86 -12.13 -15.15
C SER A 102 -0.30 -13.53 -15.48
N LYS A 103 -1.11 -14.61 -15.36
CA LYS A 103 -0.76 -16.01 -15.72
C LYS A 103 0.58 -16.51 -15.15
N SER A 104 1.03 -15.94 -14.04
CA SER A 104 2.26 -16.40 -13.39
C SER A 104 2.02 -17.75 -12.71
N HIS A 105 2.86 -18.73 -13.03
CA HIS A 105 2.85 -20.04 -12.38
C HIS A 105 3.62 -20.02 -11.04
N ASN A 106 4.25 -18.90 -10.68
CA ASN A 106 5.00 -18.79 -9.44
C ASN A 106 4.05 -18.54 -8.26
N ARG A 107 3.83 -19.58 -7.45
CA ARG A 107 3.03 -19.51 -6.22
C ARG A 107 3.54 -18.45 -5.23
N GLN A 108 4.82 -18.06 -5.28
CA GLN A 108 5.35 -16.99 -4.42
C GLN A 108 4.67 -15.64 -4.65
N ILE A 109 4.06 -15.42 -5.83
CA ILE A 109 3.34 -14.17 -6.10
C ILE A 109 2.04 -14.07 -5.29
N PHE A 110 1.39 -15.20 -4.97
CA PHE A 110 0.25 -15.21 -4.04
C PHE A 110 0.67 -15.02 -2.58
N VAL A 111 1.94 -15.33 -2.27
CA VAL A 111 2.58 -15.11 -0.95
C VAL A 111 3.00 -13.66 -0.75
N LEU A 112 2.98 -12.80 -1.79
CA LEU A 112 3.05 -11.34 -1.62
C LEU A 112 1.78 -10.89 -0.88
N GLY A 113 1.82 -10.93 0.45
CA GLY A 113 0.69 -10.69 1.37
C GLY A 113 0.17 -9.25 1.38
N GLN A 114 0.46 -8.45 0.34
CA GLN A 114 0.01 -7.07 0.22
C GLN A 114 -1.52 -6.97 0.12
N TRP A 115 -2.17 -7.93 -0.56
CA TRP A 115 -3.64 -8.01 -0.60
C TRP A 115 -4.24 -8.30 0.78
N ILE A 116 -3.55 -9.08 1.63
CA ILE A 116 -3.96 -9.34 3.02
C ILE A 116 -3.91 -8.02 3.80
N PHE A 117 -2.83 -7.26 3.67
CA PHE A 117 -2.71 -5.94 4.28
C PHE A 117 -3.87 -5.02 3.86
N CYS A 118 -4.21 -4.96 2.57
CA CYS A 118 -5.33 -4.17 2.08
C CYS A 118 -6.66 -4.54 2.74
N PHE A 119 -6.99 -5.84 2.84
CA PHE A 119 -8.25 -6.28 3.46
C PHE A 119 -8.29 -6.09 4.98
N ILE A 120 -7.14 -6.29 5.66
CA ILE A 120 -7.02 -5.98 7.09
C ILE A 120 -7.23 -4.48 7.32
N GLN A 121 -6.58 -3.62 6.53
CA GLN A 121 -6.76 -2.17 6.63
C GLN A 121 -8.21 -1.76 6.36
N ALA A 122 -8.82 -2.25 5.28
CA ALA A 122 -10.22 -1.96 4.97
C ALA A 122 -11.15 -2.30 6.14
N SER A 123 -10.94 -3.47 6.76
CA SER A 123 -11.74 -3.96 7.89
C SER A 123 -11.52 -3.14 9.16
N LEU A 124 -10.27 -2.83 9.51
CA LEU A 124 -9.94 -2.01 10.68
C LEU A 124 -10.49 -0.58 10.55
N ILE A 125 -10.37 0.01 9.37
CA ILE A 125 -10.86 1.37 9.10
C ILE A 125 -12.38 1.40 9.15
N TYR A 126 -13.07 0.42 8.57
CA TYR A 126 -14.54 0.32 8.62
C TYR A 126 -15.05 0.16 10.06
N TRP A 127 -14.41 -0.72 10.83
CA TRP A 127 -14.77 -0.93 12.24
C TRP A 127 -14.49 0.30 13.10
N GLY A 128 -13.46 1.07 12.76
CA GLY A 128 -13.09 2.30 13.45
C GLY A 128 -13.85 3.55 13.01
N ALA A 129 -14.72 3.46 12.00
CA ALA A 129 -15.54 4.58 11.50
C ALA A 129 -16.68 4.97 12.44
#